data_AF-A0A1V2I0H2-F1
#
_entry.id   AF-A0A1V2I0H2-F1
#
_cell.length_a   1.000
_cell.length_b   1.000
_cell.length_c   1.000
_cell.angle_alpha   90.00
_cell.angle_beta   90.00
_cell.angle_gamma   90.00
#
_symmetry.space_group_name_H-M   'P 1'
#
loop_
_entity.id
_entity.type
_entity.pdbx_description
1 polymer ?
#
loop_
_entity_poly.entity_id
_entity_poly.type
_entity_poly.pdbx_seq_one_letter_code
_entity_poly.pdbx_strand_id
1 'polypeptide(L)'
;MALTVTIDLADLGTTPVELPELPQPTTDTLLLAHPPWHSSDPGPVAVVWLDRSRLVRLAFAFAVDRPQTGPIVVWPAGVPVTSTALAFAVGGLLTAQHPDAEVARVVCAARPPARRTRPTVQHDVRVEIDGQIDRLII
;
A
#
# COMPACT_ATOMS: atom_id res chain seq x y z
N MET A 1 -9.33 -2.02 17.02
CA MET A 1 -9.53 -3.48 16.84
C MET A 1 -9.04 -3.77 15.43
N ALA A 2 -8.01 -4.60 15.28
CA ALA A 2 -7.45 -4.91 13.97
C ALA A 2 -8.54 -5.56 13.09
N LEU A 3 -8.73 -5.03 11.89
CA LEU A 3 -9.72 -5.53 10.95
C LEU A 3 -9.08 -6.64 10.12
N THR A 4 -9.50 -7.89 10.33
CA THR A 4 -9.08 -9.01 9.48
C THR A 4 -9.93 -9.03 8.21
N VAL A 5 -9.26 -9.08 7.06
CA VAL A 5 -9.90 -9.15 5.76
C VAL A 5 -9.30 -10.29 4.95
N THR A 6 -10.08 -10.82 4.02
CA THR A 6 -9.55 -11.78 3.04
C THR A 6 -9.24 -11.04 1.74
N ILE A 7 -7.99 -11.08 1.29
CA ILE A 7 -7.53 -10.47 0.05
C ILE A 7 -7.36 -11.57 -0.99
N ASP A 8 -8.08 -11.47 -2.11
CA ASP A 8 -7.89 -12.34 -3.27
C ASP A 8 -7.23 -11.54 -4.40
N LEU A 9 -6.03 -11.98 -4.78
CA LEU A 9 -5.15 -11.37 -5.78
C LEU A 9 -4.80 -12.44 -6.81
N ALA A 10 -4.92 -12.12 -8.10
CA ALA A 10 -4.78 -13.12 -9.18
C ALA A 10 -3.49 -13.96 -9.11
N ASP A 11 -2.37 -13.36 -8.70
CA ASP A 11 -1.05 -14.00 -8.65
C ASP A 11 -0.71 -14.62 -7.27
N LEU A 12 -1.56 -14.39 -6.26
CA LEU A 12 -1.32 -14.77 -4.85
C LEU A 12 -2.39 -15.73 -4.31
N GLY A 13 -3.56 -15.77 -4.95
CA GLY A 13 -4.74 -16.41 -4.41
C GLY A 13 -5.29 -15.68 -3.20
N THR A 14 -6.11 -16.40 -2.44
CA THR A 14 -6.86 -15.89 -1.29
C THR A 14 -6.01 -15.95 -0.02
N THR A 15 -5.70 -14.79 0.56
CA THR A 15 -4.87 -14.67 1.76
C THR A 15 -5.57 -13.85 2.85
N PRO A 16 -5.71 -14.36 4.08
CA PRO A 16 -6.18 -13.55 5.20
C PRO A 16 -5.09 -12.56 5.64
N VAL A 17 -5.48 -11.31 5.86
CA VAL A 17 -4.58 -10.21 6.25
C VAL A 17 -5.23 -9.36 7.33
N GLU A 18 -4.44 -8.99 8.34
CA GLU A 18 -4.83 -7.97 9.31
C GLU A 18 -4.47 -6.60 8.77
N LEU A 19 -5.46 -5.70 8.71
CA LEU A 19 -5.22 -4.34 8.25
C LEU A 19 -4.56 -3.51 9.35
N PRO A 20 -3.50 -2.74 9.03
CA PRO A 20 -2.91 -1.82 9.98
C PRO A 20 -3.92 -0.77 10.41
N GLU A 21 -3.90 -0.42 11.71
CA GLU A 21 -4.51 0.81 12.18
C GLU A 21 -3.66 2.00 11.71
N LEU A 22 -4.20 2.80 10.79
CA LEU A 22 -3.52 3.96 10.22
C LEU A 22 -4.15 5.26 10.74
N PRO A 23 -3.35 6.27 11.11
CA PRO A 23 -3.88 7.58 11.46
C PRO A 23 -4.45 8.25 10.21
N GLN A 24 -5.68 8.78 10.29
CA GLN A 24 -6.25 9.53 9.17
C GLN A 24 -5.43 10.81 8.94
N PRO A 25 -4.89 11.03 7.73
CA PRO A 25 -4.03 12.16 7.49
C PRO A 25 -4.88 13.39 7.20
N THR A 26 -4.41 14.52 7.70
CA THR A 26 -4.98 15.83 7.38
C THR A 26 -4.42 16.40 6.07
N THR A 27 -3.36 15.81 5.53
CA THR A 27 -2.66 16.24 4.30
C THR A 27 -2.21 15.04 3.46
N ASP A 28 -1.69 15.28 2.25
CA ASP A 28 -1.09 14.22 1.45
C ASP A 28 0.11 13.60 2.18
N THR A 29 0.22 12.27 2.14
CA THR A 29 1.07 11.49 3.04
C THR A 29 1.73 10.31 2.32
N LEU A 30 2.98 10.00 2.65
CA LEU A 30 3.61 8.72 2.34
C LEU A 30 3.65 7.86 3.60
N LEU A 31 3.24 6.59 3.45
CA LEU A 31 3.46 5.57 4.46
C LEU A 31 4.64 4.71 4.01
N LEU A 32 5.60 4.53 4.90
CA LEU A 32 6.79 3.72 4.66
C LEU A 32 6.79 2.57 5.66
N ALA A 33 6.82 1.33 5.16
CA ALA A 33 6.93 0.16 6.00
C ALA A 33 8.40 -0.11 6.38
N HIS A 34 8.69 -0.30 7.66
CA HIS A 34 10.02 -0.74 8.13
C HIS A 34 10.06 -2.25 8.34
N PRO A 35 11.17 -2.94 7.98
CA PRO A 35 11.30 -4.37 8.20
C PRO A 35 11.36 -4.71 9.71
N PRO A 36 10.93 -5.92 10.12
CA PRO A 36 10.37 -7.00 9.29
C PRO A 36 8.90 -6.76 8.91
N TRP A 37 8.52 -7.17 7.70
CA TRP A 37 7.14 -7.08 7.21
C TRP A 37 6.51 -8.47 7.21
N HIS A 38 5.46 -8.64 7.99
CA HIS A 38 4.65 -9.86 7.97
C HIS A 38 3.27 -9.53 7.43
N SER A 39 2.66 -10.44 6.68
CA SER A 39 1.27 -10.30 6.23
C SER A 39 0.28 -10.17 7.39
N SER A 40 0.66 -10.60 8.59
CA SER A 40 -0.10 -10.46 9.84
C SER A 40 0.39 -9.33 10.75
N ASP A 41 1.57 -8.76 10.49
CA ASP A 41 2.14 -7.65 11.26
C ASP A 41 2.88 -6.72 10.29
N PRO A 42 2.22 -5.64 9.82
CA PRO A 42 2.76 -4.75 8.80
C PRO A 42 4.06 -4.03 9.19
N GLY A 43 4.54 -4.22 10.42
CA GLY A 43 5.75 -3.59 10.93
C GLY A 43 5.56 -2.11 11.24
N PRO A 44 6.58 -1.43 11.78
CA PRO A 44 6.48 -0.02 12.09
C PRO A 44 6.29 0.82 10.82
N VAL A 45 5.27 1.70 10.84
CA VAL A 45 4.96 2.61 9.73
C VAL A 45 5.50 4.01 10.03
N ALA A 46 6.36 4.54 9.16
CA ALA A 46 6.70 5.95 9.17
C ALA A 46 5.76 6.74 8.26
N VAL A 47 5.30 7.90 8.76
CA VAL A 47 4.36 8.79 8.08
C VAL A 47 5.10 10.06 7.67
N VAL A 48 5.07 10.41 6.39
CA VAL A 48 5.70 11.63 5.85
C VAL A 48 4.67 12.50 5.15
N TRP A 49 4.39 13.68 5.71
CA TRP A 49 3.48 14.66 5.11
C TRP A 49 4.18 15.48 4.03
N LEU A 50 3.54 15.64 2.88
CA LEU A 50 4.15 16.26 1.70
C LEU A 50 3.14 17.08 0.90
N ASP A 51 3.63 18.02 0.10
CA ASP A 51 2.83 18.63 -0.96
C ASP A 51 2.45 17.59 -2.02
N ARG A 52 1.19 17.62 -2.48
CA ARG A 52 0.65 16.73 -3.52
C ARG A 52 1.57 16.54 -4.73
N SER A 53 2.20 17.63 -5.17
CA SER A 53 3.06 17.67 -6.36
C SER A 53 4.36 16.88 -6.18
N ARG A 54 4.77 16.61 -4.94
CA ARG A 54 6.03 15.91 -4.61
C ARG A 54 5.81 14.47 -4.20
N LEU A 55 4.58 14.10 -3.84
CA LEU A 55 4.21 12.81 -3.26
C LEU A 55 4.71 11.61 -4.07
N VAL A 56 4.31 11.51 -5.34
CA VAL A 56 4.68 10.40 -6.24
C VAL A 56 6.18 10.41 -6.53
N ARG A 57 6.78 11.60 -6.74
CA ARG A 57 8.20 11.71 -7.05
C ARG A 57 9.07 11.23 -5.89
N LEU A 58 8.71 11.59 -4.67
CA LEU A 58 9.43 11.17 -3.46
C LEU A 58 9.22 9.69 -3.16
N ALA A 59 8.02 9.15 -3.36
CA ALA A 59 7.78 7.71 -3.23
C ALA A 59 8.73 6.89 -4.10
N PHE A 60 8.89 7.26 -5.37
CA PHE A 60 9.82 6.58 -6.27
C PHE A 60 11.30 6.82 -5.91
N ALA A 61 11.66 8.01 -5.45
CA ALA A 61 13.02 8.27 -4.98
C ALA A 61 13.37 7.37 -3.80
N PHE A 62 12.48 7.28 -2.79
CA PHE A 62 12.65 6.35 -1.67
C PHE A 62 12.71 4.89 -2.11
N ALA A 63 11.88 4.49 -3.08
CA ALA A 63 11.87 3.11 -3.58
C ALA A 63 13.21 2.68 -4.18
N VAL A 64 13.92 3.61 -4.83
CA VAL A 64 15.24 3.37 -5.43
C VAL A 64 16.35 3.53 -4.40
N ASP A 65 16.31 4.58 -3.58
CA ASP A 65 17.38 4.90 -2.63
C ASP A 65 17.38 3.98 -1.39
N ARG A 66 16.22 3.37 -1.08
CA ARG A 66 16.02 2.51 0.08
C ARG A 66 15.19 1.28 -0.30
N PRO A 67 15.73 0.37 -1.12
CA PRO A 67 15.02 -0.83 -1.57
C PRO A 67 14.65 -1.77 -0.42
N GLN A 68 15.37 -1.70 0.70
CA GLN A 68 15.05 -2.39 1.95
C GLN A 68 13.91 -1.74 2.75
N THR A 69 13.28 -0.68 2.24
CA THR A 69 11.99 -0.20 2.77
C THR A 69 10.91 -1.11 2.19
N GLY A 70 9.90 -1.45 2.98
CA GLY A 70 8.82 -2.31 2.50
C GLY A 70 7.91 -1.56 1.53
N PRO A 71 6.63 -1.93 1.40
CA PRO A 71 5.73 -1.18 0.55
C PRO A 71 5.69 0.31 0.95
N ILE A 72 5.81 1.16 -0.06
CA ILE A 72 5.67 2.60 0.05
C ILE A 72 4.28 2.95 -0.45
N VAL A 73 3.40 3.38 0.45
CA VAL A 73 2.03 3.74 0.07
C VAL A 73 1.91 5.24 -0.12
N VAL A 74 1.42 5.62 -1.30
CA VAL A 74 1.04 6.98 -1.65
C VAL A 74 -0.38 7.20 -1.13
N TRP A 75 -0.56 8.10 -0.16
CA TRP A 75 -1.85 8.41 0.45
C TRP A 75 -2.24 9.88 0.21
N PRO A 76 -2.96 10.17 -0.88
CA PRO A 76 -3.53 11.49 -1.09
C PRO A 76 -4.59 11.82 -0.04
N ALA A 77 -4.65 13.08 0.39
CA ALA A 77 -5.70 13.58 1.28
C ALA A 77 -7.09 13.33 0.68
N GLY A 78 -8.01 12.88 1.52
CA GLY A 78 -9.38 12.53 1.11
C GLY A 78 -9.56 11.08 0.64
N VAL A 79 -8.50 10.29 0.50
CA VAL A 79 -8.62 8.84 0.27
C VAL A 79 -8.94 8.15 1.60
N PRO A 80 -9.94 7.24 1.65
CA PRO A 80 -10.31 6.54 2.87
C PRO A 80 -9.14 5.78 3.52
N VAL A 81 -9.13 5.76 4.85
CA VAL A 81 -8.15 5.01 5.66
C VAL A 81 -8.16 3.53 5.29
N THR A 82 -9.34 2.92 5.20
CA THR A 82 -9.49 1.50 4.90
C THR A 82 -8.92 1.13 3.53
N SER A 83 -9.18 1.96 2.50
CA SER A 83 -8.60 1.75 1.17
C SER A 83 -7.08 1.83 1.18
N THR A 84 -6.52 2.76 1.97
CA THR A 84 -5.07 2.91 2.11
C THR A 84 -4.44 1.76 2.90
N ALA A 85 -5.10 1.31 3.97
CA ALA A 85 -4.69 0.13 4.73
C ALA A 85 -4.70 -1.14 3.85
N LEU A 86 -5.69 -1.27 2.96
CA LEU A 86 -5.74 -2.35 1.96
C LEU A 86 -4.60 -2.24 0.95
N ALA A 87 -4.33 -1.05 0.40
CA ALA A 87 -3.18 -0.85 -0.49
C ALA A 87 -1.85 -1.17 0.20
N PHE A 88 -1.73 -0.85 1.49
CA PHE A 88 -0.58 -1.21 2.31
C PHE A 88 -0.44 -2.73 2.44
N ALA A 89 -1.51 -3.42 2.82
CA ALA A 89 -1.56 -4.87 2.93
C ALA A 89 -1.19 -5.58 1.61
N VAL A 90 -1.80 -5.15 0.49
CA VAL A 90 -1.48 -5.66 -0.86
C VAL A 90 -0.01 -5.43 -1.20
N GLY A 91 0.52 -4.24 -0.92
CA GLY A 91 1.93 -3.95 -1.11
C GLY A 91 2.85 -4.87 -0.29
N GLY A 92 2.44 -5.21 0.93
CA GLY A 92 3.15 -6.15 1.79
C GLY A 92 3.19 -7.56 1.18
N LEU A 93 2.05 -8.06 0.71
CA LEU A 93 1.95 -9.37 0.04
C LEU A 93 2.81 -9.43 -1.23
N LEU A 94 2.75 -8.40 -2.08
CA LEU A 94 3.56 -8.31 -3.30
C LEU A 94 5.06 -8.21 -3.02
N THR A 95 5.44 -7.55 -1.91
CA THR A 95 6.85 -7.47 -1.48
C THR A 95 7.32 -8.83 -0.96
N ALA A 96 6.50 -9.52 -0.15
CA ALA A 96 6.83 -10.84 0.39
C ALA A 96 6.98 -11.91 -0.71
N GLN A 97 6.26 -11.79 -1.83
CA GLN A 97 6.44 -12.67 -2.99
C GLN A 97 7.76 -12.44 -3.75
N HIS A 98 8.32 -11.25 -3.65
CA HIS A 98 9.53 -10.85 -4.37
C HIS A 98 10.56 -10.26 -3.41
N PRO A 99 11.07 -11.06 -2.45
CA PRO A 99 11.99 -10.58 -1.42
C PRO A 99 13.32 -10.06 -2.00
N ASP A 100 13.69 -10.54 -3.20
CA ASP A 100 14.90 -10.14 -3.91
C ASP A 100 14.72 -8.95 -4.86
N ALA A 101 13.58 -8.23 -4.78
CA ALA A 101 13.34 -7.07 -5.63
C ALA A 101 14.37 -5.96 -5.37
N GLU A 102 14.97 -5.43 -6.44
CA GLU A 102 15.98 -4.36 -6.36
C GLU A 102 15.40 -2.98 -6.01
N VAL A 103 14.06 -2.85 -5.97
CA VAL A 103 13.35 -1.60 -5.65
C VAL A 103 12.14 -1.89 -4.77
N ALA A 104 11.85 -0.98 -3.85
CA ALA A 104 10.64 -1.09 -3.03
C ALA A 104 9.38 -0.89 -3.89
N ARG A 105 8.30 -1.56 -3.51
CA ARG A 105 7.01 -1.42 -4.21
C ARG A 105 6.34 -0.10 -3.83
N VAL A 106 5.96 0.69 -4.82
CA VAL A 106 5.13 1.88 -4.61
C VAL A 106 3.69 1.54 -4.94
N VAL A 107 2.79 1.72 -3.98
CA VAL A 107 1.37 1.33 -4.08
C VAL A 107 0.47 2.53 -3.79
N CYS A 108 -0.71 2.58 -4.38
CA CYS A 108 -1.65 3.67 -4.17
C CYS A 108 -3.08 3.14 -4.18
N ALA A 109 -3.90 3.53 -3.20
CA ALA A 109 -5.30 3.09 -3.12
C ALA A 109 -6.26 3.86 -4.06
N ALA A 110 -5.74 4.90 -4.71
CA ALA A 110 -6.45 5.71 -5.68
C ALA A 110 -5.51 6.01 -6.84
N ARG A 111 -6.03 6.51 -7.97
CA ARG A 111 -5.16 6.92 -9.07
C ARG A 111 -4.19 8.01 -8.57
N PRO A 112 -2.87 7.77 -8.55
CA PRO A 112 -1.93 8.76 -8.07
C PRO A 112 -1.96 9.98 -8.99
N PRO A 113 -1.60 11.19 -8.50
CA PRO A 113 -1.44 12.39 -9.33
C PRO A 113 -0.17 12.31 -10.19
N ALA A 114 0.03 11.20 -10.89
CA ALA A 114 1.14 10.97 -11.80
C ALA A 114 0.79 11.47 -13.21
N ARG A 115 1.80 11.99 -13.93
CA ARG A 115 1.66 12.27 -15.36
C ARG A 115 1.40 10.95 -16.10
N ARG A 116 0.60 10.99 -17.18
CA ARG A 116 0.15 9.87 -18.03
C ARG A 116 1.24 8.89 -18.51
N THR A 117 2.52 9.19 -18.32
CA THR A 117 3.66 8.52 -18.94
C THR A 117 4.30 7.42 -18.08
N ARG A 118 3.75 7.09 -16.90
CA ARG A 118 4.30 6.01 -16.08
C ARG A 118 3.42 4.76 -16.15
N PRO A 119 3.98 3.59 -16.52
CA PRO A 119 3.24 2.34 -16.47
C PRO A 119 2.80 2.09 -15.03
N THR A 120 1.50 1.88 -14.84
CA THR A 120 0.89 1.52 -13.56
C THR A 120 0.29 0.15 -13.76
N VAL A 121 0.66 -0.82 -12.93
CA VAL A 121 -0.01 -2.11 -12.88
C VAL A 121 -1.24 -1.92 -12.00
N GLN A 122 -2.39 -2.36 -12.48
CA GLN A 122 -3.63 -2.35 -11.72
C GLN A 122 -3.91 -3.76 -11.24
N HIS A 123 -4.16 -3.90 -9.94
CA HIS A 123 -4.56 -5.15 -9.33
C HIS A 123 -6.05 -5.08 -9.00
N ASP A 124 -6.84 -5.96 -9.62
CA ASP A 124 -8.19 -6.26 -9.18
C ASP A 124 -8.09 -6.98 -7.83
N VAL A 125 -8.54 -6.30 -6.78
CA VAL A 125 -8.48 -6.79 -5.42
C VAL A 125 -9.90 -7.05 -4.94
N ARG A 126 -10.20 -8.31 -4.63
CA ARG A 126 -11.44 -8.68 -3.97
C ARG A 126 -11.18 -8.76 -2.46
N VAL A 127 -12.01 -8.05 -1.70
CA VAL A 127 -11.90 -7.96 -0.24
C VAL A 127 -13.18 -8.49 0.37
N GLU A 128 -13.07 -9.40 1.32
CA GLU A 128 -14.19 -9.84 2.15
C GLU A 128 -14.05 -9.27 3.57
N ILE A 129 -15.09 -8.58 4.02
CA ILE A 129 -15.20 -7.98 5.36
C ILE A 129 -16.57 -8.37 5.93
N ASP A 130 -16.59 -9.10 7.05
CA ASP A 130 -17.82 -9.55 7.71
C ASP A 130 -18.84 -10.23 6.75
N GLY A 131 -18.34 -10.97 5.75
CA GLY A 131 -19.15 -11.65 4.72
C GLY A 131 -19.64 -10.74 3.58
N GLN A 132 -19.37 -9.44 3.63
CA GLN A 132 -19.56 -8.53 2.50
C GLN A 132 -18.33 -8.55 1.59
N ILE A 133 -18.57 -8.60 0.28
CA ILE A 133 -17.52 -8.68 -0.73
C ILE A 133 -17.48 -7.39 -1.54
N ASP A 134 -16.37 -6.68 -1.43
CA ASP A 134 -16.09 -5.47 -2.21
C ASP A 134 -14.97 -5.74 -3.23
N ARG A 135 -14.97 -4.97 -4.31
CA ARG A 135 -13.89 -4.97 -5.31
C ARG A 135 -13.25 -3.60 -5.39
N LEU A 136 -11.93 -3.58 -5.38
CA LEU A 136 -11.09 -2.39 -5.41
C LEU A 136 -10.03 -2.56 -6.50
N ILE A 137 -9.65 -1.44 -7.12
CA ILE A 137 -8.50 -1.39 -8.02
C ILE A 137 -7.38 -0.69 -7.28
N ILE A 138 -6.29 -1.42 -7.04
CA ILE A 138 -5.08 -0.91 -6.39
C ILE A 138 -3.96 -0.82 -7.44
#